data_AF-A0A673YUA8-F1
#
_entry.id   AF-A0A673YUA8-F1
#
_cell.length_a   1.000
_cell.length_b   1.000
_cell.length_c   1.000
_cell.angle_alpha   90.00
_cell.angle_beta   90.00
_cell.angle_gamma   90.00
#
_symmetry.space_group_name_H-M   'P 1'
#
loop_
_entity.id
_entity.type
_entity.pdbx_description
1 polymer ?
#
loop_
_entity_poly.entity_id
_entity_poly.type
_entity_poly.pdbx_seq_one_letter_code
_entity_poly.pdbx_strand_id
1 'polypeptide(L)'
;IGLKKGLKFITVRCLYCIFIFLVTAREQIWLPFIQEKLKCDEETVIIGHSSGAAAAMRYAETHKVFGLILVGAYTSDLGDENERERVVRYFSRPWEREQMRRNVGTLFSLNEDTSRTQFPELIDTVRKLRVAA
;
A
#
# COMPACT_ATOMS: atom_id res chain seq x y z
N ILE A 1 43.19 10.81 8.30
CA ILE A 1 42.27 11.78 7.68
C ILE A 1 41.42 10.98 6.67
N GLY A 2 40.20 10.53 6.90
CA GLY A 2 39.10 11.08 7.70
C GLY A 2 37.91 11.39 6.77
N LEU A 3 37.31 10.39 6.12
CA LEU A 3 36.02 10.53 5.41
C LEU A 3 35.10 9.36 5.78
N LYS A 4 34.53 9.42 6.99
CA LYS A 4 33.28 8.70 7.28
C LYS A 4 32.14 9.54 6.71
N LYS A 5 31.79 9.33 5.43
CA LYS A 5 30.51 9.83 4.90
C LYS A 5 29.42 9.08 5.65
N GLY A 6 28.67 9.80 6.48
CA GLY A 6 27.60 9.27 7.29
C GLY A 6 26.56 8.61 6.39
N LEU A 7 26.49 7.28 6.46
CA LEU A 7 25.33 6.53 6.01
C LEU A 7 24.20 6.94 6.98
N LYS A 8 23.32 7.84 6.56
CA LYS A 8 22.03 8.00 7.22
C LYS A 8 21.27 6.71 6.93
N PHE A 9 21.19 5.81 7.92
CA PHE A 9 20.23 4.73 7.86
C PHE A 9 18.84 5.36 7.95
N ILE A 10 18.09 5.42 6.85
CA ILE A 10 16.67 5.74 6.94
C ILE A 10 16.02 4.52 7.59
N THR A 11 15.51 4.71 8.80
CA THR A 11 14.75 3.65 9.48
C THR A 11 13.37 3.62 8.84
N VAL A 12 13.23 2.90 7.71
CA VAL A 12 11.91 2.69 7.11
C VAL A 12 11.07 1.87 8.09
N ARG A 13 10.00 2.47 8.59
CA ARG A 13 9.04 1.77 9.43
C ARG A 13 8.16 0.93 8.52
N CYS A 14 8.59 -0.31 8.28
CA CYS A 14 7.75 -1.30 7.60
C CYS A 14 6.63 -1.69 8.56
N LEU A 15 5.43 -1.16 8.34
CA LEU A 15 4.35 -1.28 9.30
C LEU A 15 3.12 -1.97 8.66
N TYR A 16 2.89 -3.20 9.15
CA TYR A 16 1.74 -4.09 8.95
C TYR A 16 1.42 -4.54 7.52
N CYS A 17 1.32 -5.87 7.33
CA CYS A 17 0.48 -6.43 6.29
C CYS A 17 -0.97 -6.10 6.66
N ILE A 18 -1.64 -5.25 5.88
CA ILE A 18 -3.08 -4.97 6.05
C ILE A 18 -3.84 -6.21 5.53
N PHE A 19 -3.82 -7.29 6.30
CA PHE A 19 -4.73 -8.43 6.15
C PHE A 19 -6.01 -8.13 6.92
N ILE A 20 -6.71 -7.04 6.55
CA ILE A 20 -7.98 -6.70 7.20
C ILE A 20 -9.08 -7.49 6.49
N PHE A 21 -9.25 -8.74 6.94
CA PHE A 21 -10.44 -9.58 6.71
C PHE A 21 -11.66 -9.00 7.46
N LEU A 22 -11.97 -7.71 7.30
CA LEU A 22 -13.30 -7.24 7.69
C LEU A 22 -14.24 -7.48 6.52
N VAL A 23 -15.34 -8.15 6.82
CA VAL A 23 -16.47 -8.42 5.92
C VAL A 23 -16.94 -7.15 5.16
N THR A 24 -16.55 -5.94 5.58
CA THR A 24 -16.73 -4.69 4.81
C THR A 24 -15.47 -3.80 4.84
N ALA A 25 -14.91 -3.50 3.67
CA ALA A 25 -13.70 -2.69 3.48
C ALA A 25 -14.04 -1.22 3.17
N ARG A 26 -14.86 -0.59 4.02
CA ARG A 26 -15.39 0.75 3.75
C ARG A 26 -14.30 1.82 3.84
N GLU A 27 -14.17 2.61 2.78
CA GLU A 27 -13.23 3.74 2.68
C GLU A 27 -13.25 4.67 3.91
N GLN A 28 -14.44 5.06 4.36
CA GLN A 28 -14.62 5.97 5.50
C GLN A 28 -14.16 5.40 6.84
N ILE A 29 -13.96 4.09 6.94
CA ILE A 29 -13.46 3.42 8.14
C ILE A 29 -11.96 3.16 7.98
N TRP A 30 -11.54 2.70 6.80
CA TRP A 30 -10.18 2.22 6.56
C TRP A 30 -9.17 3.36 6.41
N LEU A 31 -9.49 4.43 5.70
CA LEU A 31 -8.56 5.56 5.55
C LEU A 31 -8.25 6.22 6.91
N PRO A 32 -9.25 6.55 7.76
CA PRO A 32 -8.98 7.05 9.11
C PRO A 32 -8.23 6.03 9.97
N PHE A 33 -8.49 4.73 9.83
CA PHE A 33 -7.75 3.70 10.57
C PHE A 33 -6.26 3.67 10.18
N ILE A 34 -5.94 3.72 8.87
CA ILE A 34 -4.57 3.81 8.36
C ILE A 34 -3.87 5.05 8.93
N GLN A 35 -4.56 6.19 8.95
CA GLN A 35 -3.98 7.45 9.42
C GLN A 35 -3.85 7.52 10.95
N GLU A 36 -4.90 7.24 11.69
CA GLU A 36 -4.97 7.55 13.13
C GLU A 36 -4.46 6.39 14.00
N LYS A 37 -4.72 5.14 13.58
CA LYS A 37 -4.36 3.94 14.35
C LYS A 37 -3.02 3.38 13.91
N LEU A 38 -2.81 3.21 12.60
CA LEU A 38 -1.54 2.73 12.07
C LEU A 38 -0.48 3.84 11.98
N LYS A 39 -0.90 5.11 11.92
CA LYS A 39 -0.01 6.28 11.83
C LYS A 39 0.92 6.19 10.61
N CYS A 40 0.38 5.75 9.47
CA CYS A 40 1.13 5.68 8.23
C CYS A 40 1.44 7.08 7.72
N ASP A 41 2.72 7.33 7.46
CA ASP A 41 3.28 8.61 7.03
C ASP A 41 4.31 8.42 5.90
N GLU A 42 5.05 9.48 5.57
CA GLU A 42 6.06 9.50 4.51
C GLU A 42 7.26 8.59 4.75
N GLU A 43 7.42 8.02 5.96
CA GLU A 43 8.46 7.04 6.30
C GLU A 43 7.92 5.59 6.32
N THR A 44 6.65 5.41 5.94
CA THR A 44 5.93 4.13 6.03
C THR A 44 5.76 3.44 4.68
N VAL A 45 6.04 2.13 4.63
CA VAL A 45 5.64 1.26 3.51
C VAL A 45 4.31 0.59 3.85
N ILE A 46 3.30 0.74 2.98
CA ILE A 46 2.00 0.09 3.13
C ILE A 46 1.95 -1.14 2.22
N ILE A 47 1.64 -2.30 2.80
CA ILE A 47 1.41 -3.55 2.06
C ILE A 47 -0.10 -3.83 2.05
N GLY A 48 -0.73 -3.67 0.90
CA GLY A 48 -2.16 -3.89 0.70
C GLY A 48 -2.44 -5.12 -0.15
N HIS A 49 -3.26 -6.04 0.35
CA HIS A 49 -3.72 -7.22 -0.40
C HIS A 49 -5.19 -7.06 -0.80
N SER A 50 -5.53 -7.31 -2.07
CA SER A 50 -6.89 -7.25 -2.60
C SER A 50 -7.57 -5.92 -2.22
N SER A 51 -8.67 -5.93 -1.46
CA SER A 51 -9.34 -4.71 -0.98
C SER A 51 -8.43 -3.76 -0.19
N GLY A 52 -7.39 -4.29 0.48
CA GLY A 52 -6.33 -3.50 1.10
C GLY A 52 -5.42 -2.80 0.10
N ALA A 53 -5.22 -3.35 -1.10
CA ALA A 53 -4.52 -2.66 -2.18
C ALA A 53 -5.33 -1.45 -2.66
N ALA A 54 -6.65 -1.61 -2.82
CA ALA A 54 -7.54 -0.50 -3.17
C ALA A 54 -7.54 0.60 -2.10
N ALA A 55 -7.61 0.23 -0.82
CA ALA A 55 -7.54 1.17 0.30
C ALA A 55 -6.19 1.92 0.34
N ALA A 56 -5.08 1.21 0.16
CA ALA A 56 -3.73 1.80 0.12
C ALA A 56 -3.58 2.79 -1.04
N MET A 57 -4.08 2.44 -2.23
CA MET A 57 -4.10 3.35 -3.38
C MET A 57 -4.93 4.61 -3.09
N ARG A 58 -6.12 4.47 -2.48
CA ARG A 58 -6.95 5.64 -2.12
C ARG A 58 -6.33 6.52 -1.05
N TYR A 59 -5.68 5.93 -0.04
CA TYR A 59 -4.94 6.68 0.95
C TYR A 59 -3.83 7.53 0.31
N ALA A 60 -3.09 6.94 -0.62
CA ALA A 60 -2.00 7.60 -1.33
C ALA A 60 -2.44 8.71 -2.31
N GLU A 61 -3.73 8.84 -2.65
CA GLU A 61 -4.21 9.99 -3.44
C GLU A 61 -4.09 11.31 -2.65
N THR A 62 -4.09 11.24 -1.32
CA THR A 62 -4.15 12.43 -0.43
C THR A 62 -3.04 12.47 0.61
N HIS A 63 -2.35 11.36 0.86
CA HIS A 63 -1.32 11.24 1.89
C HIS A 63 -0.01 10.72 1.32
N LYS A 64 1.11 11.30 1.74
CA LYS A 64 2.44 10.84 1.37
C LYS A 64 2.80 9.56 2.11
N VAL A 65 3.40 8.62 1.41
CA VAL A 65 3.92 7.36 1.96
C VAL A 65 5.27 7.03 1.32
N PHE A 66 6.14 6.35 2.07
CA PHE A 66 7.43 5.93 1.53
C PHE A 66 7.26 5.01 0.34
N GLY A 67 6.35 4.04 0.46
CA GLY A 67 6.04 3.15 -0.64
C GLY A 67 4.78 2.32 -0.46
N LEU A 68 4.34 1.74 -1.56
CA LEU A 68 3.21 0.82 -1.63
C LEU A 68 3.67 -0.52 -2.21
N ILE A 69 3.26 -1.60 -1.54
CA ILE A 69 3.33 -2.95 -2.10
C ILE A 69 1.89 -3.45 -2.24
N LEU A 70 1.44 -3.59 -3.49
CA LEU A 70 0.07 -3.96 -3.82
C LEU A 70 0.04 -5.41 -4.26
N VAL A 71 -0.79 -6.25 -3.63
CA VAL A 71 -0.90 -7.68 -3.95
C VAL A 71 -2.35 -7.95 -4.38
N GLY A 72 -2.55 -8.46 -5.59
CA GLY A 72 -3.89 -8.65 -6.15
C GLY A 72 -4.65 -7.32 -6.29
N ALA A 73 -3.98 -6.27 -6.76
CA ALA A 73 -4.60 -4.96 -6.91
C ALA A 73 -5.63 -4.95 -8.05
N TYR A 74 -6.76 -4.30 -7.80
CA TYR A 74 -7.82 -4.11 -8.79
C TYR A 74 -8.35 -2.67 -8.75
N THR A 75 -8.91 -2.21 -9.87
CA THR A 75 -9.30 -0.81 -10.06
C THR A 75 -10.78 -0.63 -10.42
N SER A 76 -11.54 -1.72 -10.49
CA SER A 76 -12.99 -1.75 -10.75
C SER A 76 -13.67 -2.76 -9.84
N ASP A 77 -14.99 -2.71 -9.70
CA ASP A 77 -15.78 -3.66 -8.91
C ASP A 77 -15.86 -5.07 -9.54
N LEU A 78 -15.17 -5.30 -10.65
CA LEU A 78 -15.13 -6.57 -11.40
C LEU A 78 -16.52 -7.08 -11.82
N GLY A 79 -17.55 -6.24 -11.76
CA GLY A 79 -18.95 -6.64 -11.94
C GLY A 79 -19.52 -7.49 -10.81
N ASP A 80 -18.83 -7.61 -9.67
CA ASP A 80 -19.31 -8.35 -8.49
C ASP A 80 -20.08 -7.41 -7.55
N GLU A 81 -21.38 -7.65 -7.42
CA GLU A 81 -22.29 -6.88 -6.56
C GLU A 81 -21.89 -6.96 -5.08
N ASN A 82 -21.30 -8.07 -4.64
CA ASN A 82 -20.77 -8.21 -3.29
C ASN A 82 -19.53 -7.33 -3.08
N GLU A 83 -18.61 -7.29 -4.05
CA GLU A 83 -17.47 -6.39 -3.97
C GLU A 83 -17.93 -4.94 -3.96
N ARG A 84 -18.88 -4.60 -4.85
CA ARG A 84 -19.50 -3.29 -4.89
C ARG A 84 -20.08 -2.90 -3.54
N GLU A 85 -20.76 -3.77 -2.80
CA GLU A 85 -21.25 -3.50 -1.44
C GLU A 85 -20.15 -3.45 -0.35
N ARG A 86 -19.08 -4.22 -0.52
CA ARG A 86 -17.96 -4.27 0.44
C ARG A 86 -17.05 -3.06 0.32
N VAL A 87 -16.93 -2.48 -0.87
CA VAL A 87 -15.97 -1.41 -1.21
C VAL A 87 -16.60 -0.16 -1.81
N VAL A 88 -17.94 -0.04 -1.80
CA VAL A 88 -18.87 0.97 -2.41
C VAL A 88 -18.30 2.34 -2.81
N ARG A 89 -17.27 2.83 -2.14
CA ARG A 89 -16.67 4.15 -2.36
C ARG A 89 -15.31 4.16 -3.05
N TYR A 90 -14.57 3.04 -3.03
CA TYR A 90 -13.26 2.97 -3.70
C TYR A 90 -13.35 3.03 -5.22
N PHE A 91 -14.46 2.61 -5.83
CA PHE A 91 -14.63 2.62 -7.30
C PHE A 91 -15.69 3.59 -7.78
N SER A 92 -16.31 4.36 -6.87
CA SER A 92 -17.38 5.31 -7.23
C SER A 92 -16.87 6.58 -7.92
N ARG A 93 -15.56 6.76 -8.01
CA ARG A 93 -14.90 7.91 -8.66
C ARG A 93 -13.63 7.47 -9.39
N PRO A 94 -13.14 8.24 -10.38
CA PRO A 94 -11.86 7.98 -11.02
C PRO A 94 -10.69 7.87 -10.03
N TRP A 95 -9.62 7.18 -10.44
CA TRP A 95 -8.39 7.08 -9.67
C TRP A 95 -7.49 8.28 -9.97
N GLU A 96 -7.06 8.99 -8.93
CA GLU A 96 -6.20 10.17 -9.01
C GLU A 96 -4.72 9.76 -9.17
N ARG A 97 -4.42 9.07 -10.28
CA ARG A 97 -3.11 8.43 -10.53
C ARG A 97 -1.94 9.40 -10.45
N GLU A 98 -2.13 10.65 -10.86
CA GLU A 98 -1.07 11.66 -10.80
C GLU A 98 -0.75 12.04 -9.35
N GLN A 99 -1.78 12.23 -8.52
CA GLN A 99 -1.59 12.53 -7.10
C GLN A 99 -0.92 11.36 -6.38
N MET A 100 -1.34 10.13 -6.67
CA MET A 100 -0.72 8.93 -6.14
C MET A 100 0.77 8.84 -6.50
N ARG A 101 1.15 9.12 -7.76
CA ARG A 101 2.56 9.15 -8.19
C ARG A 101 3.38 10.23 -7.50
N ARG A 102 2.77 11.37 -7.14
CA ARG A 102 3.44 12.45 -6.40
C ARG A 102 3.63 12.12 -4.93
N ASN A 103 2.74 11.31 -4.37
CA ASN A 103 2.70 11.00 -2.94
C ASN A 103 3.44 9.71 -2.56
N VAL A 104 3.71 8.82 -3.51
CA VAL A 104 4.35 7.52 -3.27
C VAL A 104 5.79 7.55 -3.76
N GLY A 105 6.75 7.32 -2.86
CA GLY A 105 8.17 7.24 -3.22
C GLY A 105 8.51 6.01 -4.06
N THR A 106 8.03 4.82 -3.67
CA THR A 106 8.22 3.56 -4.41
C THR A 106 6.94 2.75 -4.51
N LEU A 107 6.61 2.23 -5.70
CA LEU A 107 5.43 1.41 -5.94
C LEU A 107 5.83 0.03 -6.49
N PHE A 108 5.31 -1.03 -5.87
CA PHE A 108 5.47 -2.41 -6.32
C PHE A 108 4.10 -3.10 -6.40
N SER A 109 3.85 -3.88 -7.46
CA SER A 109 2.58 -4.59 -7.66
C SER A 109 2.83 -6.07 -7.97
N LEU A 110 2.08 -6.94 -7.31
CA LEU A 110 2.07 -8.40 -7.45
C LEU A 110 0.64 -8.83 -7.83
N ASN A 111 0.47 -9.69 -8.83
CA ASN A 111 -0.86 -10.13 -9.31
C ASN A 111 -1.28 -11.48 -8.70
N GLU A 112 -2.56 -11.85 -8.73
CA GLU A 112 -3.10 -13.05 -8.04
C GLU A 112 -2.68 -14.40 -8.67
N ASP A 113 -2.33 -14.44 -9.96
CA ASP A 113 -1.92 -15.67 -10.66
C ASP A 113 -0.65 -16.32 -10.09
N THR A 114 0.03 -15.64 -9.17
CA THR A 114 1.33 -16.01 -8.62
C THR A 114 1.29 -16.31 -7.11
N SER A 115 0.08 -16.51 -6.54
CA SER A 115 -0.18 -16.66 -5.11
C SER A 115 0.54 -17.81 -4.38
N ARG A 116 1.16 -18.77 -5.09
CA ARG A 116 2.00 -19.83 -4.48
C ARG A 116 3.51 -19.58 -4.54
N THR A 117 4.01 -18.60 -5.30
CA THR A 117 5.45 -18.44 -5.58
C THR A 117 6.05 -17.07 -5.25
N GLN A 118 5.25 -16.09 -4.80
CA GLN A 118 5.73 -14.70 -4.62
C GLN A 118 6.07 -14.25 -3.20
N PHE A 119 5.94 -15.11 -2.19
CA PHE A 119 6.46 -14.80 -0.85
C PHE A 119 7.97 -14.44 -0.87
N PRO A 120 8.82 -15.16 -1.61
CA PRO A 120 10.23 -14.78 -1.80
C PRO A 120 10.40 -13.41 -2.48
N GLU A 121 9.61 -13.10 -3.52
CA GLU A 121 9.67 -11.80 -4.21
C GLU A 121 9.23 -10.64 -3.31
N LEU A 122 8.20 -10.86 -2.48
CA LEU A 122 7.77 -9.91 -1.45
C LEU A 122 8.88 -9.68 -0.43
N ILE A 123 9.50 -10.75 0.08
CA ILE A 123 10.62 -10.68 1.03
C ILE A 123 11.80 -9.93 0.40
N ASP A 124 12.15 -10.22 -0.85
CA ASP A 124 13.26 -9.56 -1.55
C ASP A 124 12.94 -8.09 -1.86
N THR A 125 11.69 -7.76 -2.15
CA THR A 125 11.25 -6.37 -2.33
C THR A 125 11.35 -5.60 -1.01
N VAL A 126 10.87 -6.18 0.09
CA VAL A 126 11.00 -5.59 1.43
C VAL A 126 12.47 -5.44 1.82
N ARG A 127 13.33 -6.42 1.49
CA ARG A 127 14.78 -6.33 1.70
C ARG A 127 15.42 -5.21 0.89
N LYS A 128 15.07 -5.07 -0.40
CA LYS A 128 15.57 -4.00 -1.27
C LYS A 128 15.17 -2.62 -0.74
N LEU A 129 13.94 -2.46 -0.28
CA LEU A 129 13.45 -1.22 0.34
C LEU A 129 14.22 -0.88 1.63
N ARG A 130 14.62 -1.89 2.41
CA ARG A 130 15.43 -1.69 3.62
C ARG A 130 16.90 -1.32 3.34
N VAL A 131 17.40 -1.61 2.14
CA VAL A 131 18.80 -1.33 1.74
C VAL A 131 18.93 -0.03 0.92
N ALA A 132 17.87 0.37 0.23
CA ALA A 132 17.82 1.61 -0.54
C ALA A 132 17.58 2.88 0.31
N ALA A 133 17.38 2.69 1.62
CA ALA A 133 17.06 3.71 2.60
C ALA A 133 18.23 3.86 3.60
#